data_AF-A0A0G2Z4L7-F1
#
_entry.id   AF-A0A0G2Z4L7-F1
#
_cell.length_a   1.000
_cell.length_b   1.000
_cell.length_c   1.000
_cell.angle_alpha   90.00
_cell.angle_beta   90.00
_cell.angle_gamma   90.00
#
_symmetry.space_group_name_H-M   'P 1'
#
loop_
_entity.id
_entity.type
_entity.pdbx_description
1 polymer ?
#
loop_
_entity_poly.entity_id
_entity_poly.type
_entity_poly.pdbx_seq_one_letter_code
_entity_poly.pdbx_strand_id
1 'polypeptide(L)'
;MIISKNWKPKEHSEIKEKILGKYLFPWFMKVSSGFKNVFYIDTCSGPGIYKNGFKGSPIIALEQAYKAWKKHERTTFHFRFIDKDNSDCKELENNIRNLTINDDGFDNNDFNDFMNSIKYECINEDYSAVLDNLIFEVNELRAASFTFIDPYNATTVPMKHIIRFMDFDRSEVLYNFMLSDLVRTRKNRTLADTTEIFGEAIDISVMTDEQISNTYEKCLKKRIENSYVLKYIMRHSEKRMRLYDLYHLTHHKEGLKIMKGIMRGLSTSNHYFSNDKRYNKEQLSIFIPGLDEFRHHLCKEFDRKEVKLEEILERFVMNDEFLWDGKVIGDFLVKLRNDDEVEFVPNRKRPIKSTIIKIKYSA
;
A
#
# COMPACT_ATOMS: atom_id res chain seq x y z
N MET A 1 -33.79 22.86 -7.98
CA MET A 1 -33.13 21.72 -8.66
C MET A 1 -31.67 21.70 -8.26
N ILE A 2 -31.32 20.81 -7.33
CA ILE A 2 -29.94 20.61 -6.90
C ILE A 2 -29.24 19.85 -8.02
N ILE A 3 -28.29 20.50 -8.70
CA ILE A 3 -27.41 19.85 -9.66
C ILE A 3 -26.47 18.97 -8.83
N SER A 4 -26.90 17.74 -8.57
CA SER A 4 -26.10 16.74 -7.86
C SER A 4 -24.92 16.35 -8.75
N LYS A 5 -23.69 16.56 -8.27
CA LYS A 5 -22.45 16.18 -8.95
C LYS A 5 -22.52 14.71 -9.39
N ASN A 6 -22.52 14.46 -10.69
CA ASN A 6 -22.28 13.14 -11.28
C ASN A 6 -20.82 12.74 -11.00
N TRP A 7 -20.57 12.09 -9.86
CA TRP A 7 -19.29 11.45 -9.60
C TRP A 7 -19.26 10.10 -10.34
N LYS A 8 -18.60 10.06 -11.50
CA LYS A 8 -18.09 8.80 -12.08
C LYS A 8 -16.72 8.56 -11.46
N PRO A 9 -16.46 7.43 -10.77
CA PRO A 9 -15.12 7.08 -10.36
C PRO A 9 -14.22 7.14 -11.59
N LYS A 10 -13.15 7.94 -11.53
CA LYS A 10 -12.10 7.90 -12.56
C LYS A 10 -11.37 6.57 -12.38
N GLU A 11 -10.87 5.96 -13.46
CA GLU A 11 -10.11 4.68 -13.44
C GLU A 11 -9.04 4.59 -12.32
N HIS A 12 -8.52 5.73 -11.88
CA HIS A 12 -7.53 5.88 -10.80
C HIS A 12 -8.05 5.54 -9.39
N SER A 13 -9.36 5.67 -9.18
CA SER A 13 -10.10 5.24 -7.99
C SER A 13 -10.58 3.79 -8.09
N GLU A 14 -10.06 2.98 -9.02
CA GLU A 14 -10.26 1.53 -8.98
C GLU A 14 -8.98 0.80 -8.57
N ILE A 15 -7.83 1.44 -8.81
CA ILE A 15 -6.52 0.84 -8.62
C ILE A 15 -6.15 0.79 -7.15
N LYS A 16 -6.35 1.88 -6.39
CA LYS A 16 -6.00 1.91 -4.96
C LYS A 16 -6.88 0.94 -4.17
N GLU A 17 -8.16 0.82 -4.51
CA GLU A 17 -9.12 -0.13 -3.96
C GLU A 17 -8.75 -1.56 -4.32
N LYS A 18 -8.28 -1.80 -5.55
CA LYS A 18 -7.76 -3.11 -5.98
C LYS A 18 -6.46 -3.49 -5.26
N ILE A 19 -5.54 -2.54 -5.06
CA ILE A 19 -4.32 -2.74 -4.27
C ILE A 19 -4.69 -3.07 -2.83
N LEU A 20 -5.57 -2.25 -2.23
CA LEU A 20 -6.09 -2.42 -0.89
C LEU A 20 -6.72 -3.81 -0.71
N GLY A 21 -7.66 -4.20 -1.56
CA GLY A 21 -8.31 -5.51 -1.47
C GLY A 21 -7.34 -6.68 -1.61
N LYS A 22 -6.36 -6.60 -2.52
CA LYS A 22 -5.31 -7.63 -2.66
C LYS A 22 -4.39 -7.70 -1.44
N TYR A 23 -4.18 -6.59 -0.73
CA TYR A 23 -3.32 -6.52 0.44
C TYR A 23 -4.05 -6.93 1.73
N LEU A 24 -5.31 -6.51 1.90
CA LEU A 24 -6.08 -6.74 3.11
C LEU A 24 -6.30 -8.23 3.38
N PHE A 25 -6.55 -9.07 2.36
CA PHE A 25 -6.73 -10.50 2.60
C PHE A 25 -5.51 -11.19 3.25
N PRO A 26 -4.31 -11.15 2.65
CA PRO A 26 -3.13 -11.76 3.28
C PRO A 26 -2.75 -11.05 4.59
N TRP A 27 -3.01 -9.74 4.72
CA TRP A 27 -2.80 -9.01 5.98
C TRP A 27 -3.72 -9.54 7.08
N PHE A 28 -5.04 -9.56 6.87
CA PHE A 28 -6.03 -10.10 7.81
C PHE A 28 -5.73 -11.54 8.20
N MET A 29 -5.47 -12.42 7.22
CA MET A 29 -5.07 -13.82 7.48
C MET A 29 -3.87 -13.92 8.41
N LYS A 30 -2.87 -13.03 8.24
CA LYS A 30 -1.64 -13.08 9.03
C LYS A 30 -1.86 -12.53 10.44
N VAL A 31 -2.45 -11.35 10.56
CA VAL A 31 -2.62 -10.70 11.88
C VAL A 31 -3.66 -11.41 12.74
N SER A 32 -4.75 -11.91 12.16
CA SER A 32 -5.78 -12.65 12.92
C SER A 32 -5.28 -13.98 13.49
N SER A 33 -4.20 -14.54 12.94
CA SER A 33 -3.56 -15.73 13.53
C SER A 33 -2.81 -15.45 14.86
N GLY A 34 -2.39 -14.20 15.09
CA GLY A 34 -1.58 -13.80 16.25
C GLY A 34 -2.26 -12.81 17.20
N PHE A 35 -3.28 -12.10 16.74
CA PHE A 35 -3.97 -11.06 17.51
C PHE A 35 -5.45 -11.42 17.74
N LYS A 36 -5.91 -11.19 18.98
CA LYS A 36 -7.33 -11.34 19.34
C LYS A 36 -8.20 -10.21 18.79
N ASN A 37 -7.64 -9.02 18.65
CA ASN A 37 -8.31 -7.82 18.13
C ASN A 37 -7.55 -7.32 16.91
N VAL A 38 -8.27 -7.04 15.82
CA VAL A 38 -7.71 -6.50 14.58
C VAL A 38 -8.53 -5.29 14.15
N PHE A 39 -7.90 -4.15 13.95
CA PHE A 39 -8.53 -2.90 13.53
C PHE A 39 -8.31 -2.64 12.05
N TYR A 40 -9.37 -2.30 11.34
CA TYR A 40 -9.34 -1.61 10.06
C TYR A 40 -9.91 -0.20 10.25
N ILE A 41 -9.11 0.80 9.95
CA ILE A 41 -9.48 2.22 10.09
C ILE A 41 -9.49 2.83 8.69
N ASP A 42 -10.62 3.37 8.28
CA ASP A 42 -10.79 4.06 7.01
C ASP A 42 -11.08 5.53 7.26
N THR A 43 -10.13 6.41 6.99
CA THR A 43 -10.25 7.82 7.40
C THR A 43 -11.19 8.63 6.50
N CYS A 44 -11.58 8.07 5.35
CA CYS A 44 -12.40 8.69 4.31
C CYS A 44 -13.24 7.61 3.62
N SER A 45 -14.19 7.02 4.36
CA SER A 45 -14.86 5.77 3.97
C SER A 45 -15.82 5.89 2.79
N GLY A 46 -16.40 7.07 2.57
CA GLY A 46 -17.45 7.30 1.58
C GLY A 46 -18.69 6.43 1.81
N PRO A 47 -19.56 6.29 0.80
CA PRO A 47 -20.82 5.55 0.93
C PRO A 47 -20.65 4.02 0.93
N GLY A 48 -19.42 3.51 0.77
CA GLY A 48 -19.13 2.07 0.66
C GLY A 48 -19.51 1.46 -0.69
N ILE A 49 -20.71 1.70 -1.21
CA ILE A 49 -21.11 1.30 -2.58
C ILE A 49 -21.48 2.57 -3.33
N TYR A 50 -20.79 2.84 -4.44
CA TYR A 50 -21.07 3.99 -5.28
C TYR A 50 -22.24 3.72 -6.23
N LYS A 51 -22.86 4.78 -6.76
CA LYS A 51 -24.04 4.70 -7.64
C LYS A 51 -23.88 3.83 -8.89
N ASN A 52 -22.65 3.62 -9.35
CA ASN A 52 -22.33 2.73 -10.47
C ASN A 52 -22.13 1.26 -10.07
N GLY A 53 -22.38 0.90 -8.80
CA GLY A 53 -22.15 -0.42 -8.24
C GLY A 53 -20.69 -0.69 -7.83
N PHE A 54 -19.80 0.29 -7.99
CA PHE A 54 -18.40 0.14 -7.57
C PHE A 54 -18.31 0.01 -6.04
N LYS A 55 -17.55 -0.97 -5.55
CA LYS A 55 -17.32 -1.20 -4.12
C LYS A 55 -16.13 -0.38 -3.65
N GLY A 56 -16.36 0.49 -2.69
CA GLY A 56 -15.34 1.27 -1.99
C GLY A 56 -14.62 0.46 -0.90
N SER A 57 -13.66 1.12 -0.26
CA SER A 57 -12.76 0.52 0.73
C SER A 57 -13.46 -0.13 1.94
N PRO A 58 -14.59 0.38 2.50
CA PRO A 58 -15.28 -0.29 3.60
C PRO A 58 -15.80 -1.67 3.23
N ILE A 59 -16.44 -1.78 2.06
CA ILE A 59 -17.04 -3.03 1.59
C ILE A 59 -15.94 -4.03 1.25
N ILE A 60 -14.88 -3.58 0.58
CA ILE A 60 -13.70 -4.41 0.29
C ILE A 60 -13.08 -4.96 1.57
N ALA A 61 -12.94 -4.14 2.61
CA ALA A 61 -12.37 -4.56 3.88
C ALA A 61 -13.23 -5.61 4.58
N LEU A 62 -14.55 -5.42 4.62
CA LEU A 62 -15.50 -6.42 5.17
C LEU A 62 -15.41 -7.75 4.42
N GLU A 63 -15.37 -7.71 3.08
CA GLU A 63 -15.25 -8.93 2.27
C GLU A 63 -13.94 -9.69 2.51
N GLN A 64 -12.81 -8.99 2.61
CA GLN A 64 -11.52 -9.63 2.88
C GLN A 64 -11.43 -10.17 4.31
N ALA A 65 -11.99 -9.44 5.28
CA ALA A 65 -12.04 -9.88 6.67
C ALA A 65 -12.93 -11.11 6.85
N TYR A 66 -14.08 -11.17 6.18
CA TYR A 66 -14.94 -12.36 6.18
C TYR A 66 -14.15 -13.61 5.76
N LYS A 67 -13.36 -13.52 4.69
CA LYS A 67 -12.52 -14.63 4.20
C LYS A 67 -11.50 -15.09 5.24
N ALA A 68 -10.92 -14.16 5.99
CA ALA A 68 -9.99 -14.48 7.08
C ALA A 68 -10.70 -15.03 8.32
N TRP A 69 -11.86 -14.50 8.66
CA TRP A 69 -12.68 -14.93 9.79
C TRP A 69 -13.06 -16.41 9.69
N LYS A 70 -13.36 -16.94 8.50
CA LYS A 70 -13.61 -18.39 8.30
C LYS A 70 -12.46 -19.30 8.75
N LYS A 71 -11.25 -18.76 8.94
CA LYS A 71 -10.07 -19.47 9.47
C LYS A 71 -9.73 -19.06 10.90
N HIS A 72 -10.24 -17.92 11.36
CA HIS A 72 -9.87 -17.24 12.59
C HIS A 72 -11.11 -16.68 13.33
N GLU A 73 -12.14 -17.51 13.52
CA GLU A 73 -13.44 -17.10 14.09
C GLU A 73 -13.35 -16.50 15.51
N ARG A 74 -12.26 -16.80 16.23
CA ARG A 74 -12.01 -16.28 17.59
C ARG A 74 -11.44 -14.85 17.60
N THR A 75 -11.09 -14.31 16.44
CA THR A 75 -10.57 -12.95 16.31
C THR A 75 -11.73 -11.97 16.16
N THR A 76 -11.73 -10.93 16.98
CA THR A 76 -12.68 -9.81 16.84
C THR A 76 -12.10 -8.78 15.88
N PHE A 77 -12.78 -8.58 14.76
CA PHE A 77 -12.45 -7.51 13.81
C PHE A 77 -13.22 -6.24 14.19
N HIS A 78 -12.50 -5.14 14.26
CA HIS A 78 -13.01 -3.81 14.55
C HIS A 78 -12.87 -2.94 13.30
N PHE A 79 -13.96 -2.35 12.85
CA PHE A 79 -13.98 -1.42 11.72
C PHE A 79 -14.35 -0.03 12.21
N ARG A 80 -13.57 0.96 11.81
CA ARG A 80 -13.85 2.38 12.04
C ARG A 80 -13.91 3.06 10.68
N PHE A 81 -15.12 3.36 10.23
CA PHE A 81 -15.35 4.02 8.96
C PHE A 81 -15.65 5.49 9.23
N ILE A 82 -14.72 6.38 8.90
CA ILE A 82 -14.84 7.80 9.21
C ILE A 82 -15.10 8.59 7.93
N ASP A 83 -16.13 9.46 7.96
CA ASP A 83 -16.38 10.41 6.88
C ASP A 83 -17.00 11.71 7.40
N LYS A 84 -16.60 12.85 6.81
CA LYS A 84 -17.17 14.15 7.13
C LYS A 84 -18.58 14.31 6.57
N ASP A 85 -18.90 13.60 5.49
CA ASP A 85 -20.22 13.68 4.88
C ASP A 85 -21.20 12.72 5.60
N ASN A 86 -22.20 13.31 6.27
CA ASN A 86 -23.23 12.57 6.98
C ASN A 86 -24.08 11.72 6.04
N SER A 87 -24.28 12.17 4.79
CA SER A 87 -24.99 11.41 3.77
C SER A 87 -24.23 10.13 3.43
N ASP A 88 -22.91 10.24 3.23
CA ASP A 88 -22.07 9.09 2.94
C ASP A 88 -22.03 8.10 4.11
N CYS A 89 -21.94 8.58 5.36
CA CYS A 89 -22.02 7.71 6.54
C CYS A 89 -23.34 6.93 6.63
N LYS A 90 -24.47 7.60 6.40
CA LYS A 90 -25.80 6.97 6.41
C LYS A 90 -25.97 5.98 5.27
N GLU A 91 -25.47 6.32 4.08
CA GLU A 91 -25.49 5.44 2.93
C GLU A 91 -24.62 4.20 3.17
N LEU A 92 -23.43 4.37 3.76
CA LEU A 92 -22.55 3.28 4.16
C LEU A 92 -23.22 2.33 5.16
N GLU A 93 -23.85 2.84 6.21
CA GLU A 93 -24.59 1.99 7.16
C GLU A 93 -25.67 1.16 6.46
N ASN A 94 -26.44 1.78 5.57
CA ASN A 94 -27.48 1.08 4.83
C ASN A 94 -26.89 0.04 3.86
N ASN A 95 -25.77 0.35 3.22
CA ASN A 95 -25.07 -0.57 2.34
C ASN A 95 -24.49 -1.77 3.10
N ILE A 96 -23.97 -1.57 4.32
CA ILE A 96 -23.49 -2.64 5.19
C ILE A 96 -24.65 -3.52 5.67
N ARG A 97 -25.77 -2.92 6.11
CA ARG A 97 -26.96 -3.67 6.57
C ARG A 97 -27.55 -4.56 5.48
N ASN A 98 -27.50 -4.11 4.23
CA ASN A 98 -28.02 -4.83 3.07
C ASN A 98 -26.92 -5.59 2.30
N LEU A 99 -25.71 -5.67 2.85
CA LEU A 99 -24.58 -6.28 2.16
C LEU A 99 -24.85 -7.77 1.99
N THR A 100 -24.86 -8.23 0.75
CA THR A 100 -24.86 -9.63 0.38
C THR A 100 -23.56 -9.91 -0.36
N ILE A 101 -22.84 -10.94 0.05
CA ILE A 101 -21.61 -11.35 -0.64
C ILE A 101 -21.95 -12.61 -1.43
N ASN A 102 -22.00 -12.47 -2.75
CA ASN A 102 -22.17 -13.59 -3.65
C ASN A 102 -20.77 -14.07 -4.07
N ASP A 103 -20.20 -15.00 -3.31
CA ASP A 103 -18.96 -15.72 -3.67
C ASP A 103 -19.29 -17.21 -3.88
N ASP A 104 -18.57 -17.89 -4.77
CA ASP A 104 -18.80 -19.32 -4.98
C ASP A 104 -18.36 -20.09 -3.71
N GLY A 105 -19.32 -20.67 -2.98
CA GLY A 105 -19.10 -21.31 -1.67
C GLY A 105 -19.53 -20.47 -0.45
N PHE A 106 -20.38 -19.46 -0.67
CA PHE A 106 -20.93 -18.59 0.36
C PHE A 106 -22.22 -19.16 0.97
N ASP A 107 -22.23 -19.39 2.28
CA ASP A 107 -23.47 -19.60 3.04
C ASP A 107 -23.86 -18.24 3.67
N ASN A 108 -25.07 -17.77 3.40
CA ASN A 108 -25.57 -16.52 3.98
C ASN A 108 -25.63 -16.57 5.52
N ASN A 109 -25.74 -17.77 6.11
CA ASN A 109 -25.69 -17.94 7.56
C ASN A 109 -24.29 -17.62 8.11
N ASP A 110 -23.22 -18.12 7.47
CA ASP A 110 -21.83 -17.83 7.86
C ASP A 110 -21.57 -16.31 7.88
N PHE A 111 -22.14 -15.57 6.93
CA PHE A 111 -21.94 -14.13 6.87
C PHE A 111 -22.70 -13.37 7.94
N ASN A 112 -23.92 -13.79 8.26
CA ASN A 112 -24.64 -13.22 9.40
C ASN A 112 -23.87 -13.46 10.70
N ASP A 113 -23.29 -14.65 10.89
CA ASP A 113 -22.45 -14.97 12.05
C ASP A 113 -21.19 -14.10 12.10
N PHE A 114 -20.54 -13.90 10.94
CA PHE A 114 -19.44 -12.94 10.82
C PHE A 114 -19.87 -11.53 11.23
N MET A 115 -20.96 -11.02 10.65
CA MET A 115 -21.47 -9.67 10.94
C MET A 115 -21.84 -9.49 12.41
N ASN A 116 -22.35 -10.54 13.07
CA ASN A 116 -22.64 -10.55 14.50
C ASN A 116 -21.36 -10.61 15.37
N SER A 117 -20.25 -11.11 14.84
CA SER A 117 -18.98 -11.26 15.56
C SER A 117 -18.07 -10.03 15.49
N ILE A 118 -18.25 -9.17 14.49
CA ILE A 118 -17.44 -7.97 14.29
C ILE A 118 -18.01 -6.77 15.05
N LYS A 119 -17.18 -5.73 15.20
CA LYS A 119 -17.60 -4.43 15.71
C LYS A 119 -17.32 -3.37 14.66
N TYR A 120 -18.34 -2.75 14.09
CA TYR A 120 -18.15 -1.65 13.14
C TYR A 120 -18.86 -0.39 13.59
N GLU A 121 -18.31 0.77 13.22
CA GLU A 121 -18.90 2.08 13.48
C GLU A 121 -18.70 2.98 12.26
N CYS A 122 -19.76 3.68 11.86
CA CYS A 122 -19.72 4.76 10.87
C CYS A 122 -19.71 6.09 11.62
N ILE A 123 -18.57 6.78 11.59
CA ILE A 123 -18.31 7.98 12.39
C ILE A 123 -18.40 9.20 11.49
N ASN A 124 -19.42 10.05 11.72
CA ASN A 124 -19.57 11.29 10.96
C ASN A 124 -18.71 12.43 11.53
N GLU A 125 -17.40 12.38 11.30
CA GLU A 125 -16.45 13.39 11.79
C GLU A 125 -15.24 13.55 10.86
N ASP A 126 -14.40 14.57 11.12
CA ASP A 126 -13.02 14.56 10.64
C ASP A 126 -12.22 13.49 11.40
N TYR A 127 -11.46 12.63 10.70
CA TYR A 127 -10.61 11.63 11.36
C TYR A 127 -9.63 12.26 12.37
N SER A 128 -9.20 13.50 12.15
CA SER A 128 -8.33 14.26 13.06
C SER A 128 -9.00 14.52 14.41
N ALA A 129 -10.32 14.69 14.44
CA ALA A 129 -11.08 14.91 15.66
C ALA A 129 -11.22 13.64 16.51
N VAL A 130 -11.17 12.47 15.87
CA VAL A 130 -11.28 11.16 16.54
C VAL A 130 -9.95 10.40 16.66
N LEU A 131 -8.86 10.97 16.15
CA LEU A 131 -7.53 10.34 16.13
C LEU A 131 -7.09 9.87 17.51
N ASP A 132 -7.23 10.71 18.54
CA ASP A 132 -6.84 10.36 19.92
C ASP A 132 -7.59 9.13 20.43
N ASN A 133 -8.89 9.08 20.20
CA ASN A 133 -9.74 7.95 20.62
C ASN A 133 -9.40 6.68 19.85
N LEU A 134 -9.17 6.78 18.53
CA LEU A 134 -8.77 5.64 17.70
C LEU A 134 -7.46 5.01 18.19
N ILE A 135 -6.44 5.85 18.43
CA ILE A 135 -5.12 5.39 18.93
C ILE A 135 -5.26 4.78 20.33
N PHE A 136 -6.06 5.40 21.20
CA PHE A 136 -6.35 4.87 22.53
C PHE A 136 -7.00 3.48 22.47
N GLU A 137 -8.05 3.30 21.67
CA GLU A 137 -8.75 2.02 21.53
C GLU A 137 -7.85 0.90 20.98
N VAL A 138 -7.07 1.20 19.94
CA VAL A 138 -6.10 0.25 19.36
C VAL A 138 -5.07 -0.18 20.40
N ASN A 139 -4.63 0.74 21.25
CA ASN A 139 -3.68 0.45 22.30
C ASN A 139 -4.27 -0.40 23.42
N GLU A 140 -5.41 0.02 23.97
CA GLU A 140 -6.11 -0.66 25.06
C GLU A 140 -6.42 -2.12 24.72
N LEU A 141 -6.86 -2.37 23.48
CA LEU A 141 -7.18 -3.71 23.00
C LEU A 141 -5.97 -4.51 22.52
N ARG A 142 -4.76 -3.90 22.58
CA ARG A 142 -3.50 -4.45 22.07
C ARG A 142 -3.65 -4.99 20.65
N ALA A 143 -4.42 -4.29 19.83
CA ALA A 143 -4.85 -4.75 18.52
C ALA A 143 -3.80 -4.49 17.45
N ALA A 144 -3.69 -5.38 16.46
CA ALA A 144 -3.04 -5.02 15.20
C ALA A 144 -3.95 -4.05 14.43
N SER A 145 -3.39 -3.06 13.74
CA SER A 145 -4.18 -2.07 13.02
C SER A 145 -3.69 -1.84 11.60
N PHE A 146 -4.62 -1.71 10.66
CA PHE A 146 -4.35 -1.20 9.32
C PHE A 146 -5.18 0.07 9.11
N THR A 147 -4.50 1.17 8.83
CA THR A 147 -5.15 2.46 8.56
C THR A 147 -5.03 2.81 7.09
N PHE A 148 -6.15 2.94 6.41
CA PHE A 148 -6.24 3.47 5.06
C PHE A 148 -6.52 4.98 5.12
N ILE A 149 -5.57 5.76 4.63
CA ILE A 149 -5.62 7.23 4.63
C ILE A 149 -5.79 7.70 3.19
N ASP A 150 -6.99 8.17 2.85
CA ASP A 150 -7.35 8.59 1.49
C ASP A 150 -8.07 9.95 1.48
N PRO A 151 -7.34 11.06 1.68
CA PRO A 151 -7.95 12.34 1.97
C PRO A 151 -8.82 12.89 0.83
N TYR A 152 -10.03 13.31 1.16
CA TYR A 152 -10.90 14.06 0.25
C TYR A 152 -10.33 15.43 -0.13
N ASN A 153 -10.80 15.93 -1.28
CA ASN A 153 -10.49 17.27 -1.82
C ASN A 153 -9.00 17.58 -1.95
N ALA A 154 -8.19 16.53 -1.99
CA ALA A 154 -6.75 16.62 -2.12
C ALA A 154 -6.09 17.44 -0.99
N THR A 155 -6.69 17.40 0.19
CA THR A 155 -6.07 17.92 1.41
C THR A 155 -4.90 17.02 1.82
N THR A 156 -3.82 17.61 2.27
CA THR A 156 -2.66 16.86 2.76
C THR A 156 -2.86 16.54 4.23
N VAL A 157 -2.50 15.31 4.60
CA VAL A 157 -2.60 14.82 5.97
C VAL A 157 -1.40 15.34 6.75
N PRO A 158 -1.60 15.88 7.96
CA PRO A 158 -0.49 16.31 8.81
C PRO A 158 0.49 15.16 9.07
N MET A 159 1.79 15.42 8.95
CA MET A 159 2.85 14.42 9.18
C MET A 159 2.70 13.75 10.55
N LYS A 160 2.35 14.56 11.58
CA LYS A 160 2.10 14.08 12.94
C LYS A 160 1.00 13.01 13.01
N HIS A 161 -0.02 13.04 12.17
CA HIS A 161 -1.10 12.05 12.20
C HIS A 161 -0.62 10.70 11.66
N ILE A 162 0.19 10.70 10.60
CA ILE A 162 0.76 9.47 10.02
C ILE A 162 1.70 8.80 11.02
N ILE A 163 2.55 9.58 11.69
CA ILE A 163 3.45 9.09 12.73
C ILE A 163 2.64 8.42 13.84
N ARG A 164 1.57 9.08 14.30
CA ARG A 164 0.71 8.54 15.36
C ARG A 164 0.03 7.22 15.00
N PHE A 165 -0.39 7.05 13.76
CA PHE A 165 -0.92 5.75 13.29
C PHE A 165 0.15 4.66 13.22
N MET A 166 1.43 5.03 13.17
CA MET A 166 2.60 4.15 13.17
C MET A 166 3.28 4.06 14.56
N ASP A 167 2.64 4.52 15.64
CA ASP A 167 3.24 4.50 16.99
C ASP A 167 3.36 3.07 17.57
N PHE A 168 2.71 2.08 16.96
CA PHE A 168 2.77 0.68 17.41
C PHE A 168 3.40 -0.22 16.37
N ASP A 169 4.32 -1.10 16.79
CA ASP A 169 4.96 -2.11 15.94
C ASP A 169 3.99 -3.04 15.19
N ARG A 170 2.73 -3.08 15.62
CA ARG A 170 1.63 -3.89 15.07
C ARG A 170 0.70 -3.09 14.14
N SER A 171 1.12 -1.90 13.72
CA SER A 171 0.37 -1.00 12.88
C SER A 171 0.96 -0.92 11.47
N GLU A 172 0.07 -0.78 10.50
CA GLU A 172 0.42 -0.48 9.11
C GLU A 172 -0.47 0.63 8.57
N VAL A 173 0.08 1.43 7.65
CA VAL A 173 -0.64 2.52 7.00
C VAL A 173 -0.50 2.39 5.49
N LEU A 174 -1.62 2.56 4.80
CA LEU A 174 -1.64 2.80 3.35
C LEU A 174 -2.17 4.21 3.12
N TYR A 175 -1.29 5.09 2.66
CA TYR A 175 -1.56 6.52 2.52
C TYR A 175 -1.52 6.97 1.07
N ASN A 176 -2.62 7.54 0.60
CA ASN A 176 -2.71 8.25 -0.67
C ASN A 176 -2.24 9.72 -0.52
N PHE A 177 -0.97 9.99 -0.81
CA PHE A 177 -0.40 11.33 -0.82
C PHE A 177 -0.77 12.06 -2.11
N MET A 178 -1.73 12.98 -2.00
CA MET A 178 -2.29 13.77 -3.10
C MET A 178 -1.34 14.86 -3.62
N LEU A 179 -0.17 14.45 -4.12
CA LEU A 179 0.90 15.34 -4.58
C LEU A 179 0.43 16.36 -5.63
N SER A 180 -0.45 15.96 -6.55
CA SER A 180 -0.94 16.86 -7.61
C SER A 180 -1.62 18.11 -7.06
N ASP A 181 -2.30 18.02 -5.93
CA ASP A 181 -2.87 19.20 -5.28
C ASP A 181 -1.84 20.06 -4.58
N LEU A 182 -0.90 19.43 -3.88
CA LEU A 182 0.19 20.15 -3.24
C LEU A 182 0.98 20.95 -4.29
N VAL A 183 1.27 20.34 -5.44
CA VAL A 183 1.89 21.00 -6.58
C VAL A 183 1.01 22.15 -7.08
N ARG A 184 -0.29 21.93 -7.29
CA ARG A 184 -1.22 22.96 -7.79
C ARG A 184 -1.34 24.16 -6.84
N THR A 185 -1.30 23.92 -5.53
CA THR A 185 -1.53 24.93 -4.49
C THR A 185 -0.24 25.51 -3.90
N ARG A 186 0.96 25.00 -4.28
CA ARG A 186 2.26 25.32 -3.67
C ARG A 186 2.57 26.81 -3.48
N LYS A 187 2.15 27.67 -4.42
CA LYS A 187 2.38 29.13 -4.34
C LYS A 187 1.50 29.84 -3.32
N ASN A 188 0.39 29.22 -2.92
CA ASN A 188 -0.58 29.76 -1.98
C ASN A 188 -0.42 29.15 -0.58
N ARG A 189 0.52 28.23 -0.40
CA ARG A 189 0.79 27.56 0.89
C ARG A 189 1.70 28.44 1.74
N THR A 190 1.34 28.60 3.00
CA THR A 190 2.18 29.26 4.00
C THR A 190 3.25 28.30 4.52
N LEU A 191 4.27 28.83 5.21
CA LEU A 191 5.26 28.00 5.88
C LEU A 191 4.65 27.15 7.00
N ALA A 192 3.54 27.61 7.61
CA ALA A 192 2.80 26.83 8.60
C ALA A 192 2.15 25.60 7.96
N ASP A 193 1.52 25.77 6.79
CA ASP A 193 0.92 24.65 6.04
C ASP A 193 1.98 23.60 5.67
N THR A 194 3.14 24.04 5.17
CA THR A 194 4.20 23.09 4.80
C THR A 194 4.83 22.45 6.03
N THR A 195 4.93 23.17 7.16
CA THR A 195 5.37 22.58 8.44
C THR A 195 4.43 21.47 8.91
N GLU A 196 3.12 21.64 8.74
CA GLU A 196 2.15 20.60 9.09
C GLU A 196 2.28 19.36 8.19
N ILE A 197 2.47 19.58 6.88
CA ILE A 197 2.55 18.50 5.87
C ILE A 197 3.85 17.72 5.96
N PHE A 198 4.99 18.41 6.07
CA PHE A 198 6.31 17.80 6.05
C PHE A 198 6.84 17.50 7.46
N GLY A 199 6.21 18.06 8.50
CA GLY A 199 6.71 18.03 9.88
C GLY A 199 7.91 18.97 10.11
N GLU A 200 8.29 19.76 9.12
CA GLU A 200 9.34 20.80 9.20
C GLU A 200 9.07 21.92 8.18
N ALA A 201 9.61 23.10 8.46
CA ALA A 201 9.43 24.28 7.63
C ALA A 201 10.19 24.13 6.31
N ILE A 202 9.45 23.91 5.21
CA ILE A 202 9.99 23.72 3.86
C ILE A 202 9.29 24.66 2.89
N ASP A 203 10.06 25.42 2.12
CA ASP A 203 9.54 26.18 0.99
C ASP A 203 9.49 25.31 -0.27
N ILE A 204 8.28 25.03 -0.74
CA ILE A 204 8.02 24.22 -1.93
C ILE A 204 7.65 25.05 -3.17
N SER A 205 7.63 26.38 -3.08
CA SER A 205 7.09 27.27 -4.11
C SER A 205 7.77 27.13 -5.48
N VAL A 206 9.08 26.88 -5.47
CA VAL A 206 9.95 26.71 -6.65
C VAL A 206 10.36 25.26 -6.92
N MET A 207 9.90 24.31 -6.11
CA MET A 207 10.27 22.90 -6.25
C MET A 207 9.49 22.22 -7.38
N THR A 208 10.13 21.26 -8.05
CA THR A 208 9.47 20.34 -8.98
C THR A 208 8.68 19.26 -8.24
N ASP A 209 7.73 18.62 -8.92
CA ASP A 209 6.95 17.50 -8.39
C ASP A 209 7.83 16.37 -7.84
N GLU A 210 8.97 16.09 -8.49
CA GLU A 210 9.94 15.08 -8.06
C GLU A 210 10.68 15.53 -6.80
N GLN A 211 11.08 16.80 -6.72
CA GLN A 211 11.70 17.35 -5.52
C GLN A 211 10.72 17.33 -4.33
N ILE A 212 9.47 17.75 -4.51
CA ILE A 212 8.45 17.78 -3.44
C ILE A 212 8.23 16.37 -2.90
N SER A 213 8.02 15.39 -3.79
CA SER A 213 7.82 13.99 -3.41
C SER A 213 9.03 13.40 -2.67
N ASN A 214 10.24 13.63 -3.18
CA ASN A 214 11.45 13.10 -2.55
C ASN A 214 11.73 13.75 -1.19
N THR A 215 11.42 15.04 -1.06
CA THR A 215 11.51 15.74 0.23
C THR A 215 10.50 15.18 1.22
N TYR A 216 9.25 14.95 0.80
CA TYR A 216 8.24 14.34 1.66
C TYR A 216 8.66 12.96 2.15
N GLU A 217 9.14 12.10 1.25
CA GLU A 217 9.64 10.76 1.59
C GLU A 217 10.80 10.82 2.59
N LYS A 218 11.75 11.75 2.42
CA LYS A 218 12.86 11.96 3.36
C LYS A 218 12.36 12.39 4.74
N CYS A 219 11.44 13.34 4.79
CA CYS A 219 10.86 13.83 6.04
C CYS A 219 10.08 12.73 6.78
N LEU A 220 9.38 11.87 6.02
CA LEU A 220 8.65 10.72 6.55
C LEU A 220 9.62 9.67 7.12
N LYS A 221 10.58 9.19 6.30
CA LYS A 221 11.60 8.20 6.72
C LYS A 221 12.40 8.65 7.94
N LYS A 222 12.69 9.95 8.06
CA LYS A 222 13.38 10.54 9.22
C LYS A 222 12.59 10.42 10.54
N ARG A 223 11.26 10.34 10.50
CA ARG A 223 10.40 10.41 11.69
C ARG A 223 9.77 9.09 12.11
N ILE A 224 9.66 8.12 11.22
CA ILE A 224 9.18 6.77 11.53
C ILE A 224 10.35 5.79 11.59
N GLU A 225 11.18 5.93 12.63
CA GLU A 225 12.32 5.05 12.86
C GLU A 225 11.85 3.58 12.98
N ASN A 226 12.65 2.65 12.46
CA ASN A 226 12.34 1.20 12.43
C ASN A 226 11.05 0.82 11.65
N SER A 227 10.54 1.72 10.82
CA SER A 227 9.50 1.42 9.82
C SER A 227 10.10 1.36 8.43
N TYR A 228 9.46 0.58 7.57
CA TYR A 228 9.72 0.57 6.16
C TYR A 228 8.71 1.44 5.41
N VAL A 229 9.16 2.15 4.38
CA VAL A 229 8.35 3.09 3.59
C VAL A 229 8.47 2.77 2.10
N LEU A 230 7.44 2.13 1.54
CA LEU A 230 7.35 1.93 0.09
C LEU A 230 6.54 3.05 -0.55
N LYS A 231 7.12 3.70 -1.55
CA LYS A 231 6.46 4.73 -2.36
C LYS A 231 6.10 4.19 -3.73
N TYR A 232 4.86 4.39 -4.17
CA TYR A 232 4.40 4.06 -5.51
C TYR A 232 3.75 5.23 -6.22
N ILE A 233 4.37 5.64 -7.34
CA ILE A 233 3.94 6.78 -8.16
C ILE A 233 2.81 6.34 -9.08
N MET A 234 1.62 6.89 -8.85
CA MET A 234 0.46 6.65 -9.72
C MET A 234 0.38 7.71 -10.81
N ARG A 235 0.12 7.26 -12.05
CA ARG A 235 0.05 8.11 -13.24
C ARG A 235 -1.24 7.88 -14.00
N HIS A 236 -1.71 8.91 -14.69
CA HIS A 236 -2.82 8.80 -15.62
C HIS A 236 -2.48 7.86 -16.79
N SER A 237 -3.36 6.92 -17.09
CA SER A 237 -3.25 5.93 -18.18
C SER A 237 -2.93 6.60 -19.53
N GLU A 238 -3.73 7.60 -19.90
CA GLU A 238 -3.60 8.30 -21.18
C GLU A 238 -2.54 9.43 -21.17
N LYS A 239 -2.56 10.31 -20.16
CA LYS A 239 -1.75 11.55 -20.17
C LYS A 239 -0.36 11.38 -19.53
N ARG A 240 -0.05 10.22 -18.95
CA ARG A 240 1.19 9.92 -18.18
C ARG A 240 1.53 10.92 -17.07
N MET A 241 0.60 11.80 -16.72
CA MET A 241 0.74 12.78 -15.65
C MET A 241 0.65 12.08 -14.29
N ARG A 242 1.52 12.47 -13.36
CA ARG A 242 1.49 11.97 -11.99
C ARG A 242 0.25 12.47 -11.27
N LEU A 243 -0.47 11.56 -10.62
CA LEU A 243 -1.71 11.87 -9.89
C LEU A 243 -1.43 12.00 -8.40
N TYR A 244 -0.85 10.96 -7.83
CA TYR A 244 -0.57 10.84 -6.40
C TYR A 244 0.57 9.84 -6.17
N ASP A 245 1.11 9.87 -4.95
CA ASP A 245 2.02 8.87 -4.44
C ASP A 245 1.30 8.00 -3.42
N LEU A 246 1.28 6.70 -3.64
CA LEU A 246 0.76 5.74 -2.68
C LEU A 246 1.92 5.27 -1.79
N TYR A 247 1.84 5.59 -0.50
CA TYR A 247 2.79 5.14 0.51
C TYR A 247 2.25 3.95 1.27
N HIS A 248 3.02 2.88 1.36
CA HIS A 248 2.77 1.77 2.30
C HIS A 248 3.83 1.81 3.39
N LEU A 249 3.38 1.91 4.63
CA LEU A 249 4.19 2.02 5.83
C LEU A 249 3.94 0.78 6.69
N THR A 250 5.01 0.08 7.09
CA THR A 250 4.92 -1.14 7.91
C THR A 250 6.19 -1.34 8.73
N HIS A 251 6.08 -1.88 9.94
CA HIS A 251 7.22 -2.34 10.75
C HIS A 251 7.68 -3.75 10.35
N HIS A 252 6.97 -4.43 9.45
CA HIS A 252 7.17 -5.83 9.17
C HIS A 252 7.66 -6.08 7.74
N LYS A 253 8.82 -6.74 7.62
CA LYS A 253 9.42 -7.19 6.34
C LYS A 253 8.44 -7.99 5.48
N GLU A 254 7.59 -8.78 6.11
CA GLU A 254 6.62 -9.58 5.39
C GLU A 254 5.49 -8.74 4.77
N GLY A 255 5.09 -7.63 5.41
CA GLY A 255 4.17 -6.67 4.82
C GLY A 255 4.74 -6.06 3.54
N LEU A 256 6.02 -5.66 3.58
CA LEU A 256 6.74 -5.17 2.39
C LEU A 256 6.72 -6.18 1.25
N LYS A 257 7.08 -7.43 1.54
CA LYS A 257 7.16 -8.50 0.54
C LYS A 257 5.81 -8.76 -0.11
N ILE A 258 4.73 -8.77 0.67
CA ILE A 258 3.36 -8.93 0.15
C ILE A 258 3.01 -7.74 -0.75
N MET A 259 3.24 -6.51 -0.30
CA MET A 259 2.94 -5.30 -1.08
C MET A 259 3.71 -5.26 -2.40
N LYS A 260 5.03 -5.52 -2.39
CA LYS A 260 5.84 -5.59 -3.61
C LYS A 260 5.30 -6.62 -4.60
N GLY A 261 4.92 -7.82 -4.12
CA GLY A 261 4.34 -8.86 -4.96
C GLY A 261 3.01 -8.45 -5.61
N ILE A 262 2.14 -7.77 -4.86
CA ILE A 262 0.87 -7.24 -5.38
C ILE A 262 1.11 -6.20 -6.46
N MET A 263 1.99 -5.23 -6.18
CA MET A 263 2.29 -4.14 -7.10
C MET A 263 2.92 -4.65 -8.39
N ARG A 264 3.78 -5.69 -8.32
CA ARG A 264 4.28 -6.37 -9.51
C ARG A 264 3.18 -7.02 -10.33
N GLY A 265 2.31 -7.81 -9.69
CA GLY A 265 1.22 -8.49 -10.38
C GLY A 265 0.28 -7.52 -11.11
N LEU A 266 0.12 -6.32 -10.55
CA LEU A 266 -0.64 -5.25 -11.19
C LEU A 266 0.17 -4.51 -12.28
N SER A 267 1.51 -4.41 -12.17
CA SER A 267 2.42 -3.84 -13.19
C SER A 267 2.52 -4.62 -14.50
N THR A 268 2.25 -5.92 -14.48
CA THR A 268 2.18 -6.73 -15.70
C THR A 268 0.87 -6.53 -16.49
N SER A 269 -0.12 -5.85 -15.90
CA SER A 269 -1.31 -5.43 -16.63
C SER A 269 -1.01 -4.13 -17.38
N ASN A 270 -1.59 -3.96 -18.57
CA ASN A 270 -1.25 -2.93 -19.56
C ASN A 270 -1.35 -1.46 -19.11
N HIS A 271 -1.64 -1.18 -17.84
CA HIS A 271 -2.19 0.11 -17.47
C HIS A 271 -1.53 0.88 -16.33
N TYR A 272 -0.86 0.33 -15.31
CA TYR A 272 -0.86 1.12 -14.06
C TYR A 272 0.39 1.16 -13.19
N PHE A 273 1.62 0.99 -13.70
CA PHE A 273 2.80 1.28 -12.87
C PHE A 273 3.93 1.87 -13.69
N SER A 274 4.30 3.11 -13.39
CA SER A 274 5.62 3.65 -13.71
C SER A 274 6.19 4.21 -12.43
N ASN A 275 6.58 3.29 -11.57
CA ASN A 275 7.62 3.57 -10.57
C ASN A 275 9.01 3.50 -11.18
N ASP A 276 9.07 3.77 -12.48
CA ASP A 276 10.23 3.52 -13.25
C ASP A 276 10.30 4.50 -14.42
N LYS A 277 11.39 5.27 -14.45
CA LYS A 277 11.82 5.95 -15.67
C LYS A 277 12.09 4.94 -16.81
N ARG A 278 12.14 3.63 -16.51
CA ARG A 278 12.47 2.53 -17.44
C ARG A 278 11.28 1.88 -18.18
N TYR A 279 10.00 2.13 -17.84
CA TYR A 279 8.86 1.65 -18.64
C TYR A 279 8.48 2.66 -19.72
N ASN A 280 9.43 2.96 -20.61
CA ASN A 280 9.13 3.69 -21.83
C ASN A 280 8.66 2.68 -22.89
N LYS A 281 7.40 2.78 -23.31
CA LYS A 281 6.77 1.92 -24.33
C LYS A 281 7.44 2.02 -25.72
N GLU A 282 8.42 2.91 -25.88
CA GLU A 282 9.20 3.06 -27.11
C GLU A 282 10.41 2.11 -27.19
N GLN A 283 10.73 1.38 -26.13
CA GLN A 283 11.71 0.30 -26.22
C GLN A 283 11.01 -1.03 -26.50
N LEU A 284 10.88 -1.35 -27.80
CA LEU A 284 10.91 -2.75 -28.26
C LEU A 284 12.26 -3.32 -27.83
N SER A 285 12.39 -3.82 -26.59
CA SER A 285 13.70 -4.19 -26.10
C SER A 285 13.72 -5.49 -25.33
N ILE A 286 14.76 -6.23 -25.66
CA ILE A 286 15.25 -7.48 -25.11
C ILE A 286 15.74 -7.31 -23.63
N PHE A 287 15.54 -6.14 -23.02
CA PHE A 287 15.99 -5.78 -21.67
C PHE A 287 14.85 -5.80 -20.66
N ILE A 288 15.07 -6.49 -19.53
CA ILE A 288 14.18 -6.44 -18.37
C ILE A 288 14.53 -5.14 -17.60
N PRO A 289 13.61 -4.17 -17.47
CA PRO A 289 13.86 -2.94 -16.74
C PRO A 289 14.43 -3.21 -15.33
N GLY A 290 15.59 -2.63 -15.03
CA GLY A 290 16.26 -2.74 -13.73
C GLY A 290 17.23 -3.89 -13.58
N LEU A 291 17.44 -4.71 -14.62
CA LEU A 291 18.47 -5.75 -14.59
C LEU A 291 19.87 -5.17 -14.39
N ASP A 292 20.23 -4.07 -15.07
CA ASP A 292 21.57 -3.48 -14.93
C ASP A 292 21.80 -2.86 -13.55
N GLU A 293 20.77 -2.25 -12.95
CA GLU A 293 20.82 -1.77 -11.57
C GLU A 293 20.98 -2.95 -10.60
N PHE A 294 20.17 -4.00 -10.76
CA PHE A 294 20.30 -5.22 -9.97
C PHE A 294 21.68 -5.85 -10.13
N ARG A 295 22.21 -5.95 -11.35
CA ARG A 295 23.56 -6.43 -11.64
C ARG A 295 24.61 -5.61 -10.88
N HIS A 296 24.53 -4.28 -10.97
CA HIS A 296 25.45 -3.38 -10.26
C HIS A 296 25.43 -3.60 -8.74
N HIS A 297 24.23 -3.65 -8.13
CA HIS A 297 24.09 -3.85 -6.69
C HIS A 297 24.49 -5.26 -6.24
N LEU A 298 24.16 -6.28 -7.04
CA LEU A 298 24.54 -7.67 -6.78
C LEU A 298 26.07 -7.80 -6.76
N CYS A 299 26.76 -7.23 -7.75
CA CYS A 299 28.23 -7.21 -7.79
C CYS A 299 28.79 -6.43 -6.59
N LYS A 300 28.30 -5.21 -6.34
CA LYS A 300 28.81 -4.36 -5.25
C LYS A 300 28.83 -5.07 -3.89
N GLU A 301 27.85 -5.91 -3.60
CA GLU A 301 27.71 -6.56 -2.29
C GLU A 301 28.23 -8.01 -2.24
N PHE A 302 28.11 -8.74 -3.35
CA PHE A 302 28.37 -10.17 -3.42
C PHE A 302 29.44 -10.56 -4.45
N ASP A 303 30.26 -9.61 -4.91
CA ASP A 303 31.36 -9.86 -5.85
C ASP A 303 32.20 -11.09 -5.46
N ARG A 304 32.37 -12.04 -6.40
CA ARG A 304 33.11 -13.30 -6.25
C ARG A 304 32.72 -14.14 -5.03
N LYS A 305 31.52 -13.96 -4.47
CA LYS A 305 31.00 -14.78 -3.36
C LYS A 305 30.09 -15.88 -3.88
N GLU A 306 30.01 -16.95 -3.09
CA GLU A 306 28.94 -17.93 -3.16
C GLU A 306 27.90 -17.58 -2.10
N VAL A 307 26.70 -17.22 -2.53
CA VAL A 307 25.65 -16.74 -1.63
C VAL A 307 24.37 -17.53 -1.88
N LYS A 308 23.61 -17.86 -0.83
CA LYS A 308 22.30 -18.50 -1.03
C LYS A 308 21.31 -17.49 -1.62
N LEU A 309 20.41 -17.96 -2.48
CA LEU A 309 19.33 -17.10 -2.99
C LEU A 309 18.54 -16.46 -1.84
N GLU A 310 18.32 -17.18 -0.75
CA GLU A 310 17.64 -16.64 0.43
C GLU A 310 18.30 -15.38 0.99
N GLU A 311 19.63 -15.31 1.01
CA GLU A 311 20.38 -14.13 1.48
C GLU A 311 20.26 -12.95 0.50
N ILE A 312 20.27 -13.22 -0.82
CA ILE A 312 19.99 -12.20 -1.84
C ILE A 312 18.56 -11.65 -1.68
N LEU A 313 17.58 -12.53 -1.47
CA LEU A 313 16.19 -12.13 -1.26
C LEU A 313 16.02 -11.33 0.04
N GLU A 314 16.67 -11.76 1.12
CA GLU A 314 16.68 -11.02 2.39
C GLU A 314 17.27 -9.61 2.17
N ARG A 315 18.39 -9.51 1.44
CA ARG A 315 19.04 -8.23 1.19
C ARG A 315 18.21 -7.29 0.35
N PHE A 316 17.61 -7.75 -0.75
CA PHE A 316 17.00 -6.88 -1.75
C PHE A 316 15.47 -6.80 -1.70
N VAL A 317 14.78 -7.83 -1.18
CA VAL A 317 13.32 -7.85 -1.06
C VAL A 317 12.87 -7.34 0.31
N MET A 318 13.59 -7.64 1.39
CA MET A 318 13.17 -7.34 2.77
C MET A 318 13.63 -5.96 3.27
N ASN A 319 13.73 -4.99 2.37
CA ASN A 319 13.98 -3.58 2.65
C ASN A 319 13.04 -2.68 1.84
N ASP A 320 13.13 -1.38 1.99
CA ASP A 320 12.39 -0.36 1.23
C ASP A 320 13.28 0.50 0.32
N GLU A 321 14.53 0.10 0.11
CA GLU A 321 15.47 0.69 -0.86
C GLU A 321 15.08 0.32 -2.30
N PHE A 322 14.66 -0.92 -2.51
CA PHE A 322 14.30 -1.45 -3.83
C PHE A 322 12.85 -1.88 -3.89
N LEU A 323 12.25 -1.78 -5.05
CA LEU A 323 10.87 -2.23 -5.30
C LEU A 323 10.79 -3.66 -5.84
N TRP A 324 11.92 -4.37 -5.89
CA TRP A 324 11.99 -5.72 -6.42
C TRP A 324 11.32 -6.73 -5.50
N ASP A 325 10.46 -7.58 -6.07
CA ASP A 325 9.98 -8.78 -5.42
C ASP A 325 10.87 -10.00 -5.76
N GLY A 326 10.65 -11.12 -5.07
CA GLY A 326 11.47 -12.32 -5.25
C GLY A 326 11.34 -12.99 -6.62
N LYS A 327 10.21 -12.82 -7.33
CA LYS A 327 10.04 -13.31 -8.70
C LYS A 327 10.87 -12.46 -9.67
N VAL A 328 10.88 -11.14 -9.52
CA VAL A 328 11.72 -10.24 -10.32
C VAL A 328 13.20 -10.58 -10.15
N ILE A 329 13.66 -10.75 -8.90
CA ILE A 329 15.05 -11.17 -8.64
C ILE A 329 15.33 -12.55 -9.25
N GLY A 330 14.40 -13.50 -9.13
CA GLY A 330 14.53 -14.81 -9.77
C GLY A 330 14.64 -14.72 -11.30
N ASP A 331 13.84 -13.87 -11.94
CA ASP A 331 13.89 -13.65 -13.40
C ASP A 331 15.19 -12.94 -13.81
N PHE A 332 15.68 -11.96 -13.03
CA PHE A 332 16.99 -11.32 -13.24
C PHE A 332 18.13 -12.33 -13.15
N LEU A 333 18.18 -13.15 -12.09
CA LEU A 333 19.22 -14.16 -11.91
C LEU A 333 19.22 -15.20 -13.04
N VAL A 334 18.04 -15.61 -13.54
CA VAL A 334 17.95 -16.51 -14.70
C VAL A 334 18.57 -15.85 -15.94
N LYS A 335 18.35 -14.54 -16.13
CA LYS A 335 18.94 -13.81 -17.25
C LYS A 335 20.47 -13.70 -17.11
N LEU A 336 20.97 -13.33 -15.93
CA LEU A 336 22.41 -13.31 -15.64
C LEU A 336 23.07 -14.69 -15.81
N ARG A 337 22.36 -15.78 -15.48
CA ARG A 337 22.86 -17.15 -15.73
C ARG A 337 22.98 -17.47 -17.21
N ASN A 338 22.01 -17.04 -18.01
CA ASN A 338 22.05 -17.24 -19.46
C ASN A 338 23.17 -16.42 -20.12
N ASP A 339 23.57 -15.32 -19.49
CA ASP A 339 24.67 -14.46 -19.91
C ASP A 339 26.03 -14.91 -19.28
N ASP A 340 26.08 -16.10 -18.65
CA ASP A 340 27.22 -16.71 -17.95
C ASP A 340 27.84 -15.85 -16.81
N GLU A 341 27.05 -14.95 -16.24
CA GLU A 341 27.51 -14.06 -15.16
C GLU A 341 27.36 -14.65 -13.77
N VAL A 342 26.40 -15.56 -13.61
CA VAL A 342 26.16 -16.30 -12.38
C VAL A 342 25.95 -17.78 -12.67
N GLU A 343 26.29 -18.62 -11.70
CA GLU A 343 26.04 -20.05 -11.76
C GLU A 343 25.17 -20.50 -10.58
N PHE A 344 24.25 -21.42 -10.83
CA PHE A 344 23.39 -22.00 -9.80
C PHE A 344 23.92 -23.35 -9.38
N VAL A 345 24.07 -23.55 -8.07
CA VAL A 345 24.45 -24.83 -7.48
C VAL A 345 23.34 -25.31 -6.52
N PRO A 346 22.74 -26.49 -6.79
CA PRO A 346 22.94 -27.33 -7.98
C PRO A 346 22.39 -26.66 -9.26
N ASN A 347 22.88 -27.10 -10.43
CA ASN A 347 22.46 -26.54 -11.72
C ASN A 347 20.95 -26.74 -11.94
N ARG A 348 20.20 -25.63 -12.02
CA ARG A 348 18.74 -25.62 -12.17
C ARG A 348 18.32 -24.59 -13.21
N LYS A 349 17.17 -24.79 -13.85
CA LYS A 349 16.57 -23.78 -14.75
C LYS A 349 16.09 -22.54 -14.01
N ARG A 350 15.53 -22.70 -12.81
CA ARG A 350 15.15 -21.62 -11.90
C ARG A 350 15.71 -21.90 -10.50
N PRO A 351 16.24 -20.89 -9.80
CA PRO A 351 16.78 -21.08 -8.47
C PRO A 351 15.64 -21.18 -7.45
N ILE A 352 15.84 -21.96 -6.40
CA ILE A 352 15.01 -21.99 -5.19
C ILE A 352 15.78 -21.36 -4.03
N LYS A 353 15.13 -21.05 -2.90
CA LYS A 353 15.76 -20.37 -1.75
C LYS A 353 17.10 -20.97 -1.31
N SER A 354 17.21 -22.30 -1.29
CA SER A 354 18.42 -23.01 -0.88
C SER A 354 19.51 -23.11 -1.97
N THR A 355 19.26 -22.57 -3.16
CA THR A 355 20.22 -22.61 -4.28
C THR A 355 21.36 -21.65 -3.97
N ILE A 356 22.59 -22.12 -4.14
CA ILE A 356 23.79 -21.29 -4.07
C ILE A 356 23.95 -20.59 -5.41
N ILE A 357 24.11 -19.28 -5.38
CA ILE A 357 24.38 -18.42 -6.52
C ILE A 357 25.86 -18.07 -6.45
N LYS A 358 26.64 -18.58 -7.40
CA LYS A 358 28.04 -18.20 -7.57
C LYS A 358 28.11 -17.03 -8.53
N ILE A 359 28.67 -15.90 -8.09
CA ILE A 359 28.79 -14.71 -8.92
C ILE A 359 30.18 -14.73 -9.56
N LYS A 360 30.23 -14.82 -10.89
CA LYS A 360 31.48 -15.01 -11.63
C LYS A 360 32.16 -13.68 -12.02
N TYR A 361 31.42 -12.58 -12.03
CA TYR A 361 31.86 -11.35 -12.69
C TYR A 361 32.78 -10.46 -11.87
N SER A 362 33.86 -9.99 -12.52
CA SER A 362 34.67 -8.85 -12.09
C SER A 362 34.96 -7.92 -13.26
N ALA A 363 34.18 -6.84 -13.36
CA ALA A 363 34.51 -5.52 -13.94
C ALA A 363 33.20 -4.76 -14.20
#